data_AF-Q9L579-F1
#
_entry.id   AF-Q9L579-F1
#
_cell.length_a   1.000
_cell.length_b   1.000
_cell.length_c   1.000
_cell.angle_alpha   90.00
_cell.angle_beta   90.00
_cell.angle_gamma   90.00
#
_symmetry.space_group_name_H-M   'P 1'
#
loop_
_entity.id
_entity.type
_entity.pdbx_description
1 polymer ?
#
loop_
_entity_poly.entity_id
_entity_poly.type
_entity_poly.pdbx_seq_one_letter_code
_entity_poly.pdbx_strand_id
1 'polypeptide(L)'
;ELEKLLDSLDPEGKTQDELDKEAAEAELNKKVESLQNKVADLEKEISNLEILLGGADSEDDTAALQNKLAAKQAELAKKQTELEKLLDNLDPEGKTQDELDKEAAEAELDKKADELQNKVADLEKEISNLEILLGGADPEDDTAALQNKLATKKAELEKTQKELDAALNELGPDGDEEETPAPAPQPEKPAPAPKPEQPAPAPKPEQPTPAPKPEQPTPAPKPGWKQENGM
;
A
#
# COMPACT_ATOMS: atom_id res chain seq x y z
N GLU A 1 21.13 -6.75 46.83
CA GLU A 1 20.57 -7.84 46.00
C GLU A 1 21.17 -7.85 44.60
N LEU A 2 22.51 -7.84 44.48
CA LEU A 2 23.21 -7.83 43.17
C LEU A 2 24.28 -8.92 43.06
N GLU A 3 24.19 -9.96 43.89
CA GLU A 3 25.13 -11.10 43.89
C GLU A 3 24.47 -12.41 43.41
N LYS A 4 23.23 -12.35 42.91
CA LYS A 4 22.48 -13.55 42.47
C LYS A 4 22.28 -13.68 40.96
N LEU A 5 22.81 -12.74 40.17
CA LEU A 5 22.64 -12.70 38.70
C LEU A 5 23.93 -13.01 37.93
N LEU A 6 25.02 -13.39 38.62
CA LEU A 6 26.30 -13.68 37.98
C LEU A 6 26.58 -15.18 37.81
N ASP A 7 25.73 -16.06 38.36
CA ASP A 7 25.97 -17.52 38.41
C ASP A 7 25.36 -18.29 37.21
N SER A 8 24.78 -17.58 36.24
CA SER A 8 24.17 -18.17 35.05
C SER A 8 24.79 -17.68 33.74
N LEU A 9 25.92 -16.95 33.79
CA LEU A 9 26.68 -16.58 32.60
C LEU A 9 27.92 -17.48 32.49
N ASP A 10 27.88 -18.38 31.50
CA ASP A 10 29.08 -19.01 30.93
C ASP A 10 30.06 -17.91 30.46
N PRO A 11 31.38 -18.16 30.42
CA PRO A 11 32.39 -17.12 30.20
C PRO A 11 32.38 -16.51 28.78
N GLU A 12 31.49 -16.96 27.90
CA GLU A 12 31.28 -16.41 26.54
C GLU A 12 30.11 -15.43 26.43
N GLY A 13 29.32 -15.22 27.48
CA GLY A 13 28.18 -14.30 27.43
C GLY A 13 27.02 -14.75 26.53
N LYS A 14 27.04 -15.99 26.03
CA LYS A 14 25.93 -16.61 25.31
C LYS A 14 24.78 -16.90 26.26
N THR A 15 23.56 -16.64 25.83
CA THR A 15 22.35 -17.02 26.55
C THR A 15 22.09 -18.54 26.41
N GLN A 16 21.38 -19.15 27.37
CA GLN A 16 20.99 -20.56 27.26
C GLN A 16 20.19 -20.84 25.98
N ASP A 17 19.35 -19.90 25.56
CA ASP A 17 18.56 -19.98 24.32
C ASP A 17 19.46 -20.02 23.06
N GLU A 18 20.58 -19.30 23.05
CA GLU A 18 21.55 -19.36 21.94
C GLU A 18 22.27 -20.70 21.89
N LEU A 19 22.63 -21.27 23.04
CA LEU A 19 23.25 -22.60 23.11
C LEU A 19 22.27 -23.71 22.67
N ASP A 20 21.00 -23.60 23.03
CA ASP A 20 19.97 -24.54 22.62
C ASP A 20 19.68 -24.44 21.11
N LYS A 21 19.74 -23.23 20.54
CA LYS A 21 19.64 -22.99 19.09
C LYS A 21 20.84 -23.56 18.33
N GLU A 22 22.06 -23.29 18.79
CA GLU A 22 23.31 -23.82 18.20
C GLU A 22 23.33 -25.37 18.23
N ALA A 23 22.83 -25.98 19.32
CA ALA A 23 22.69 -27.43 19.43
C ALA A 23 21.66 -27.99 18.43
N ALA A 24 20.52 -27.33 18.26
CA ALA A 24 19.50 -27.73 17.30
C ALA A 24 19.99 -27.63 15.84
N GLU A 25 20.69 -26.56 15.48
CA GLU A 25 21.32 -26.38 14.17
C GLU A 25 22.36 -27.47 13.89
N ALA A 26 23.20 -27.79 14.87
CA ALA A 26 24.19 -28.86 14.75
C ALA A 26 23.55 -30.25 14.55
N GLU A 27 22.38 -30.51 15.17
CA GLU A 27 21.63 -31.75 14.94
C GLU A 27 21.00 -31.78 13.55
N LEU A 28 20.45 -30.65 13.08
CA LEU A 28 19.89 -30.51 11.74
C LEU A 28 20.96 -30.71 10.66
N ASN A 29 22.14 -30.14 10.84
CA ASN A 29 23.26 -30.27 9.90
C ASN A 29 23.72 -31.74 9.77
N LYS A 30 23.81 -32.47 10.88
CA LYS A 30 24.10 -33.92 10.86
C LYS A 30 23.03 -34.71 10.08
N LYS A 31 21.76 -34.31 10.21
CA LYS A 31 20.66 -34.96 9.50
C LYS A 31 20.72 -34.70 8.00
N VAL A 32 21.07 -33.47 7.60
CA VAL A 32 21.33 -33.11 6.20
C VAL A 32 22.47 -33.91 5.61
N GLU A 33 23.62 -33.98 6.29
CA GLU A 33 24.77 -34.78 5.83
C GLU A 33 24.40 -36.27 5.68
N SER A 34 23.63 -36.82 6.64
CA SER A 34 23.15 -38.21 6.56
C SER A 34 22.22 -38.45 5.36
N LEU A 35 21.34 -37.49 5.04
CA LEU A 35 20.42 -37.60 3.92
C LEU A 35 21.09 -37.40 2.58
N GLN A 36 22.04 -36.45 2.47
CA GLN A 36 22.86 -36.26 1.28
C GLN A 36 23.62 -37.54 0.90
N ASN A 37 24.22 -38.22 1.89
CA ASN A 37 24.88 -39.51 1.65
C ASN A 37 23.91 -40.57 1.11
N LYS A 38 22.68 -40.65 1.65
CA LYS A 38 21.65 -41.58 1.16
C LYS A 38 21.18 -41.24 -0.25
N VAL A 39 21.03 -39.96 -0.58
CA VAL A 39 20.70 -39.48 -1.93
C VAL A 39 21.79 -39.92 -2.91
N ALA A 40 23.06 -39.68 -2.57
CA ALA A 40 24.20 -40.08 -3.42
C ALA A 40 24.28 -41.60 -3.62
N ASP A 41 23.98 -42.40 -2.59
CA ASP A 41 23.95 -43.86 -2.71
C ASP A 41 22.79 -44.35 -3.59
N LEU A 42 21.61 -43.72 -3.48
CA LEU A 42 20.46 -44.02 -4.33
C LEU A 42 20.71 -43.63 -5.79
N GLU A 43 21.33 -42.49 -6.06
CA GLU A 43 21.72 -42.06 -7.41
C GLU A 43 22.69 -43.05 -8.05
N LYS A 44 23.67 -43.55 -7.29
CA LYS A 44 24.58 -44.62 -7.76
C LYS A 44 23.81 -45.91 -8.05
N GLU A 45 22.87 -46.32 -7.19
CA GLU A 45 22.08 -47.52 -7.41
C GLU A 45 21.19 -47.40 -8.66
N ILE A 46 20.56 -46.23 -8.85
CA ILE A 46 19.75 -45.90 -10.03
C ILE A 46 20.62 -45.96 -11.29
N SER A 47 21.79 -45.31 -11.30
CA SER A 47 22.70 -45.33 -12.44
C SER A 47 23.16 -46.76 -12.80
N ASN A 48 23.45 -47.59 -11.79
CA ASN A 48 23.79 -49.00 -12.01
C ASN A 48 22.61 -49.79 -12.61
N LEU A 49 21.37 -49.53 -12.18
CA LEU A 49 20.17 -50.17 -12.74
C LEU A 49 19.91 -49.74 -14.19
N GLU A 50 20.16 -48.46 -14.52
CA GLU A 50 20.05 -47.95 -15.89
C GLU A 50 21.06 -48.62 -16.83
N ILE A 51 22.30 -48.83 -16.38
CA ILE A 51 23.32 -49.56 -17.13
C ILE A 51 22.89 -51.02 -17.37
N LEU A 52 22.36 -51.69 -16.34
CA LEU A 52 21.86 -53.06 -16.46
C LEU A 52 20.69 -53.16 -17.44
N LEU A 53 19.77 -52.19 -17.41
CA LEU A 53 18.65 -52.10 -18.36
C LEU A 53 19.13 -51.89 -19.80
N GLY A 54 20.19 -51.11 -20.02
CA GLY A 54 20.77 -50.90 -21.34
C GLY A 54 21.44 -52.14 -21.95
N GLY A 55 21.71 -53.18 -21.14
CA GLY A 55 22.32 -54.43 -21.56
C GLY A 55 21.44 -55.68 -21.42
N ALA A 56 20.16 -55.54 -21.07
CA ALA A 56 19.26 -56.67 -20.88
C ALA A 56 18.71 -57.20 -22.24
N ASP A 57 18.96 -58.46 -22.55
CA ASP A 57 18.53 -59.13 -23.80
C ASP A 57 17.13 -59.80 -23.71
N SER A 58 16.52 -59.85 -22.52
CA SER A 58 15.24 -60.52 -22.23
C SER A 58 14.17 -59.54 -21.72
N GLU A 59 12.95 -59.63 -22.27
CA GLU A 59 11.82 -58.75 -21.90
C GLU A 59 11.37 -58.93 -20.43
N ASP A 60 11.40 -60.14 -19.89
CA ASP A 60 10.99 -60.42 -18.50
C ASP A 60 11.96 -59.83 -17.47
N ASP A 61 13.28 -59.91 -17.70
CA ASP A 61 14.28 -59.31 -16.81
C ASP A 61 14.26 -57.78 -16.89
N THR A 62 13.91 -57.25 -18.07
CA THR A 62 13.75 -55.80 -18.29
C THR A 62 12.58 -55.25 -17.47
N ALA A 63 11.43 -55.92 -17.43
CA ALA A 63 10.27 -55.46 -16.67
C ALA A 63 10.52 -55.41 -15.15
N ALA A 64 11.21 -56.42 -14.61
CA ALA A 64 11.58 -56.46 -13.20
C ALA A 64 12.57 -55.33 -12.83
N LEU A 65 13.57 -55.08 -13.68
CA LEU A 65 14.54 -54.00 -13.50
C LEU A 65 13.91 -52.61 -13.62
N GLN A 66 12.97 -52.41 -14.56
CA GLN A 66 12.22 -51.15 -14.70
C GLN A 66 11.38 -50.86 -13.46
N ASN A 67 10.70 -51.86 -12.88
CA ASN A 67 9.93 -51.68 -11.66
C ASN A 67 10.85 -51.28 -10.48
N LYS A 68 12.01 -51.95 -10.37
CA LYS A 68 13.01 -51.62 -9.34
C LYS A 68 13.58 -50.21 -9.52
N LEU A 69 13.85 -49.79 -10.76
CA LEU A 69 14.28 -48.44 -11.08
C LEU A 69 13.23 -47.40 -10.68
N ALA A 70 11.96 -47.62 -11.04
CA ALA A 70 10.87 -46.73 -10.69
C ALA A 70 10.69 -46.62 -9.16
N ALA A 71 10.80 -47.72 -8.43
CA ALA A 71 10.75 -47.73 -6.97
C ALA A 71 11.89 -46.90 -6.37
N LYS A 72 13.12 -47.03 -6.90
CA LYS A 72 14.30 -46.29 -6.44
C LYS A 72 14.23 -44.80 -6.79
N GLN A 73 13.74 -44.44 -7.97
CA GLN A 73 13.48 -43.04 -8.34
C GLN A 73 12.42 -42.40 -7.43
N ALA A 74 11.36 -43.13 -7.07
CA ALA A 74 10.36 -42.65 -6.13
C ALA A 74 10.93 -42.50 -4.70
N GLU A 75 11.83 -43.38 -4.28
CA GLU A 75 12.55 -43.27 -3.00
C GLU A 75 13.48 -42.05 -2.99
N LEU A 76 14.24 -41.85 -4.07
CA LEU A 76 15.12 -40.69 -4.27
C LEU A 76 14.32 -39.38 -4.20
N ALA A 77 13.20 -39.29 -4.92
CA ALA A 77 12.35 -38.09 -4.91
C ALA A 77 11.85 -37.76 -3.49
N LYS A 78 11.41 -38.77 -2.73
CA LYS A 78 11.01 -38.57 -1.32
C LYS A 78 12.15 -38.07 -0.46
N LYS A 79 13.37 -38.57 -0.68
CA LYS A 79 14.58 -38.18 0.07
C LYS A 79 15.06 -36.78 -0.32
N GLN A 80 14.97 -36.40 -1.59
CA GLN A 80 15.25 -35.06 -2.07
C GLN A 80 14.27 -34.04 -1.49
N THR A 81 12.97 -34.33 -1.46
CA THR A 81 11.98 -33.46 -0.77
C THR A 81 12.20 -33.38 0.74
N GLU A 82 12.60 -34.47 1.39
CA GLU A 82 12.97 -34.45 2.82
C GLU A 82 14.21 -33.60 3.07
N LEU A 83 15.20 -33.67 2.18
CA LEU A 83 16.42 -32.88 2.23
C LEU A 83 16.15 -31.39 1.99
N GLU A 84 15.35 -31.05 0.98
CA GLU A 84 14.91 -29.69 0.68
C GLU A 84 14.24 -29.04 1.89
N LYS A 85 13.27 -29.73 2.50
CA LYS A 85 12.62 -29.25 3.74
C LYS A 85 13.59 -29.05 4.90
N LEU A 86 14.64 -29.86 5.02
CA LEU A 86 15.63 -29.69 6.08
C LEU A 86 16.60 -28.54 5.76
N LEU A 87 16.94 -28.36 4.50
CA LEU A 87 17.71 -27.21 4.04
C LEU A 87 16.92 -25.91 4.26
N ASP A 88 15.62 -25.87 3.96
CA ASP A 88 14.74 -24.72 4.27
C ASP A 88 14.71 -24.39 5.77
N ASN A 89 14.93 -25.38 6.66
CA ASN A 89 15.02 -25.17 8.10
C ASN A 89 16.44 -24.79 8.58
N LEU A 90 17.48 -25.15 7.82
CA LEU A 90 18.89 -24.82 8.08
C LEU A 90 19.30 -23.49 7.46
N ASP A 91 18.57 -23.06 6.45
CA ASP A 91 18.66 -21.78 5.77
C ASP A 91 17.44 -20.91 6.07
N PRO A 92 17.27 -20.44 7.33
CA PRO A 92 16.43 -19.28 7.57
C PRO A 92 17.08 -17.99 7.02
N GLU A 93 18.28 -18.03 6.44
CA GLU A 93 18.99 -16.87 5.87
C GLU A 93 18.49 -16.49 4.46
N GLY A 94 17.55 -17.25 3.89
CA GLY A 94 16.79 -16.84 2.70
C GLY A 94 15.49 -16.09 3.00
N LYS A 95 14.87 -16.31 4.17
CA LYS A 95 13.72 -15.54 4.67
C LYS A 95 13.75 -15.52 6.19
N THR A 96 14.00 -14.34 6.76
CA THR A 96 13.88 -14.13 8.20
C THR A 96 12.43 -14.37 8.64
N GLN A 97 12.18 -14.65 9.92
CA GLN A 97 10.82 -14.66 10.48
C GLN A 97 10.08 -13.34 10.16
N ASP A 98 10.82 -12.23 10.11
CA ASP A 98 10.33 -10.93 9.63
C ASP A 98 9.86 -10.96 8.17
N GLU A 99 10.51 -11.69 7.26
CA GLU A 99 10.03 -11.84 5.88
C GLU A 99 8.79 -12.72 5.75
N LEU A 100 8.65 -13.77 6.57
CA LEU A 100 7.42 -14.57 6.62
C LEU A 100 6.25 -13.78 7.22
N ASP A 101 6.52 -13.00 8.26
CA ASP A 101 5.54 -12.10 8.87
C ASP A 101 5.19 -10.94 7.92
N LYS A 102 6.16 -10.47 7.12
CA LYS A 102 5.94 -9.49 6.05
C LYS A 102 5.11 -10.06 4.90
N GLU A 103 5.40 -11.28 4.43
CA GLU A 103 4.62 -11.95 3.37
C GLU A 103 3.17 -12.22 3.83
N ALA A 104 2.99 -12.60 5.11
CA ALA A 104 1.67 -12.74 5.71
C ALA A 104 0.93 -11.39 5.82
N ALA A 105 1.63 -10.32 6.19
CA ALA A 105 1.08 -8.96 6.25
C ALA A 105 0.71 -8.43 4.85
N GLU A 106 1.55 -8.66 3.84
CA GLU A 106 1.27 -8.32 2.43
C GLU A 106 0.05 -9.07 1.91
N ALA A 107 -0.11 -10.36 2.23
CA ALA A 107 -1.30 -11.13 1.87
C ALA A 107 -2.58 -10.65 2.57
N GLU A 108 -2.51 -10.22 3.83
CA GLU A 108 -3.65 -9.58 4.51
C GLU A 108 -3.99 -8.21 3.90
N LEU A 109 -2.98 -7.43 3.52
CA LEU A 109 -3.17 -6.13 2.85
C LEU A 109 -3.79 -6.29 1.46
N ASP A 110 -3.38 -7.31 0.68
CA ASP A 110 -3.95 -7.64 -0.63
C ASP A 110 -5.44 -7.99 -0.51
N LYS A 111 -5.78 -8.87 0.44
CA LYS A 111 -7.18 -9.20 0.75
C LYS A 111 -7.99 -7.97 1.18
N LYS A 112 -7.40 -7.07 1.97
CA LYS A 112 -8.04 -5.83 2.41
C LYS A 112 -8.26 -4.87 1.24
N ALA A 113 -7.32 -4.78 0.30
CA ALA A 113 -7.46 -3.99 -0.91
C ALA A 113 -8.61 -4.52 -1.78
N ASP A 114 -8.69 -5.84 -1.99
CA ASP A 114 -9.80 -6.50 -2.70
C ASP A 114 -11.17 -6.21 -2.05
N GLU A 115 -11.26 -6.33 -0.72
CA GLU A 115 -12.49 -6.03 0.01
C GLU A 115 -12.91 -4.55 -0.11
N LEU A 116 -11.94 -3.62 -0.04
CA LEU A 116 -12.19 -2.19 -0.18
C LEU A 116 -12.59 -1.83 -1.61
N GLN A 117 -11.97 -2.43 -2.62
CA GLN A 117 -12.30 -2.21 -4.02
C GLN A 117 -13.73 -2.69 -4.34
N ASN A 118 -14.15 -3.83 -3.79
CA ASN A 118 -15.55 -4.29 -3.89
C ASN A 118 -16.53 -3.30 -3.25
N LYS A 119 -16.20 -2.74 -2.07
CA LYS A 119 -17.03 -1.71 -1.42
C LYS A 119 -17.12 -0.42 -2.22
N VAL A 120 -16.02 0.03 -2.84
CA VAL A 120 -16.02 1.19 -3.74
C VAL A 120 -17.01 0.96 -4.88
N ALA A 121 -16.92 -0.19 -5.56
CA ALA A 121 -17.81 -0.51 -6.68
C ALA A 121 -19.30 -0.55 -6.26
N ASP A 122 -19.62 -1.12 -5.09
CA ASP A 122 -20.98 -1.15 -4.56
C ASP A 122 -21.50 0.25 -4.21
N LEU A 123 -20.66 1.09 -3.59
CA LEU A 123 -21.01 2.48 -3.25
C LEU A 123 -21.21 3.34 -4.49
N GLU A 124 -20.35 3.24 -5.50
CA GLU A 124 -20.50 3.93 -6.79
C GLU A 124 -21.83 3.55 -7.46
N LYS A 125 -22.19 2.27 -7.42
CA LYS A 125 -23.47 1.78 -7.94
C LYS A 125 -24.66 2.32 -7.15
N GLU A 126 -24.60 2.35 -5.81
CA GLU A 126 -25.68 2.91 -4.98
C GLU A 126 -25.82 4.42 -5.21
N ILE A 127 -24.71 5.16 -5.31
CA ILE A 127 -24.68 6.59 -5.63
C ILE A 127 -25.32 6.85 -7.00
N SER A 128 -24.90 6.10 -8.03
CA SER A 128 -25.45 6.22 -9.38
C SER A 128 -26.97 5.98 -9.41
N ASN A 129 -27.45 4.96 -8.70
CA ASN A 129 -28.89 4.69 -8.57
C ASN A 129 -29.64 5.86 -7.89
N LEU A 130 -29.08 6.44 -6.83
CA LEU A 130 -29.67 7.60 -6.15
C LEU A 130 -29.68 8.85 -7.03
N GLU A 131 -28.64 9.07 -7.83
CA GLU A 131 -28.58 10.17 -8.80
C GLU A 131 -29.63 10.03 -9.90
N ILE A 132 -29.86 8.81 -10.40
CA ILE A 132 -30.92 8.51 -11.37
C ILE A 132 -32.30 8.81 -10.77
N LEU A 133 -32.55 8.36 -9.53
CA LEU A 133 -33.82 8.62 -8.83
C LEU A 133 -34.06 10.11 -8.63
N LEU A 134 -33.03 10.87 -8.25
CA LEU A 134 -33.11 12.32 -8.09
C LEU A 134 -33.29 13.05 -9.43
N GLY A 135 -32.67 12.57 -10.50
CA GLY A 135 -32.81 13.14 -11.84
C GLY A 135 -34.19 12.88 -12.48
N GLY A 136 -34.92 11.87 -11.99
CA GLY A 136 -36.27 11.52 -12.44
C GLY A 136 -37.40 11.99 -11.51
N ALA A 137 -37.10 12.63 -10.38
CA ALA A 137 -38.10 13.11 -9.43
C ALA A 137 -38.81 14.36 -9.95
N ASP A 138 -40.11 14.48 -9.66
CA ASP A 138 -40.89 15.67 -10.00
C ASP A 138 -40.49 16.84 -9.07
N PRO A 139 -40.50 18.10 -9.51
CA PRO A 139 -40.25 19.25 -8.64
C PRO A 139 -41.16 19.35 -7.40
N GLU A 140 -42.30 18.66 -7.37
CA GLU A 140 -43.18 18.58 -6.19
C GLU A 140 -42.81 17.48 -5.18
N ASP A 141 -41.88 16.56 -5.52
CA ASP A 141 -41.43 15.48 -4.63
C ASP A 141 -40.47 15.99 -3.55
N ASP A 142 -40.69 15.59 -2.29
CA ASP A 142 -39.77 15.86 -1.19
C ASP A 142 -38.54 14.92 -1.28
N THR A 143 -37.54 15.39 -2.04
CA THR A 143 -36.28 14.67 -2.27
C THR A 143 -35.24 14.85 -1.17
N ALA A 144 -35.53 15.60 -0.09
CA ALA A 144 -34.57 15.95 0.94
C ALA A 144 -33.92 14.72 1.59
N ALA A 145 -34.70 13.65 1.79
CA ALA A 145 -34.20 12.38 2.32
C ALA A 145 -33.22 11.67 1.37
N LEU A 146 -33.50 11.69 0.06
CA LEU A 146 -32.63 11.09 -0.96
C LEU A 146 -31.35 11.90 -1.15
N GLN A 147 -31.42 13.23 -1.11
CA GLN A 147 -30.25 14.11 -1.16
C GLN A 147 -29.35 13.91 0.06
N ASN A 148 -29.92 13.77 1.26
CA ASN A 148 -29.16 13.47 2.47
C ASN A 148 -28.48 12.08 2.41
N LYS A 149 -29.21 11.07 1.91
CA LYS A 149 -28.65 9.72 1.70
C LYS A 149 -27.51 9.74 0.68
N LEU A 150 -27.66 10.49 -0.43
CA LEU A 150 -26.62 10.67 -1.44
C LEU A 150 -25.37 11.34 -0.85
N ALA A 151 -25.55 12.42 -0.08
CA ALA A 151 -24.43 13.11 0.57
C ALA A 151 -23.68 12.19 1.54
N THR A 152 -24.42 11.39 2.32
CA THR A 152 -23.85 10.40 3.23
C THR A 152 -23.06 9.33 2.48
N LYS A 153 -23.61 8.80 1.38
CA LYS A 153 -22.95 7.77 0.56
C LYS A 153 -21.71 8.29 -0.16
N LYS A 154 -21.73 9.53 -0.64
CA LYS A 154 -20.54 10.18 -1.23
C LYS A 154 -19.42 10.37 -0.20
N ALA A 155 -19.75 10.74 1.03
CA ALA A 155 -18.77 10.84 2.11
C ALA A 155 -18.20 9.46 2.50
N GLU A 156 -19.04 8.42 2.53
CA GLU A 156 -18.62 7.03 2.75
C GLU A 156 -17.67 6.56 1.65
N LEU A 157 -18.00 6.80 0.38
CA LEU A 157 -17.14 6.50 -0.77
C LEU A 157 -15.78 7.21 -0.66
N GLU A 158 -15.75 8.50 -0.36
CA GLU A 158 -14.49 9.25 -0.21
C GLU A 158 -13.62 8.68 0.91
N LYS A 159 -14.23 8.25 2.02
CA LYS A 159 -13.52 7.62 3.13
C LYS A 159 -12.96 6.26 2.72
N THR A 160 -13.76 5.41 2.08
CA THR A 160 -13.33 4.08 1.60
C THR A 160 -12.24 4.19 0.54
N GLN A 161 -12.30 5.18 -0.35
CA GLN A 161 -11.27 5.43 -1.36
C GLN A 161 -9.93 5.79 -0.70
N LYS A 162 -9.95 6.66 0.33
CA LYS A 162 -8.74 6.98 1.11
C LYS A 162 -8.17 5.78 1.85
N GLU A 163 -9.02 4.90 2.37
CA GLU A 163 -8.59 3.65 3.02
C GLU A 163 -7.98 2.67 2.00
N LEU A 164 -8.52 2.60 0.78
CA LEU A 164 -7.98 1.79 -0.31
C LEU A 164 -6.62 2.34 -0.78
N ASP A 165 -6.54 3.65 -1.01
CA ASP A 165 -5.29 4.30 -1.40
C ASP A 165 -4.21 4.14 -0.33
N ALA A 166 -4.57 4.20 0.95
CA ALA A 166 -3.65 3.94 2.06
C ALA A 166 -3.17 2.47 2.08
N ALA A 167 -4.07 1.50 1.94
CA ALA A 167 -3.72 0.09 1.90
C ALA A 167 -2.79 -0.24 0.71
N LEU A 168 -3.05 0.36 -0.46
CA LEU A 168 -2.20 0.20 -1.65
C LEU A 168 -0.84 0.91 -1.52
N ASN A 169 -0.79 2.02 -0.79
CA ASN A 169 0.47 2.74 -0.53
C ASN A 169 1.32 2.06 0.56
N GLU A 170 0.70 1.34 1.50
CA GLU A 170 1.39 0.43 2.43
C GLU A 170 1.96 -0.81 1.72
N LEU A 171 1.45 -1.15 0.53
CA LEU A 171 1.99 -2.16 -0.39
C LEU A 171 3.17 -1.64 -1.26
N GLY A 172 3.61 -0.38 -1.07
CA GLY A 172 4.72 0.26 -1.78
C GLY A 172 6.11 0.00 -1.15
N PRO A 173 7.20 0.17 -1.91
CA PRO A 173 8.31 -0.78 -1.98
C PRO A 173 9.36 -0.57 -0.89
N ASP A 174 9.17 -1.04 0.35
CA ASP A 174 10.29 -1.14 1.29
C ASP A 174 10.04 -2.22 2.36
N GLY A 175 10.63 -3.39 2.13
CA GLY A 175 11.24 -4.14 3.24
C GLY A 175 12.75 -4.13 3.12
N ASP A 176 13.32 -3.03 2.66
CA ASP A 176 14.75 -2.78 2.77
C ASP A 176 14.92 -1.43 3.45
N GLU A 177 15.65 -1.41 4.56
CA GLU A 177 16.30 -0.19 4.99
C GLU A 177 17.41 0.13 3.97
N GLU A 178 17.06 0.68 2.80
CA GLU A 178 18.03 1.40 1.95
C GLU A 178 17.48 2.76 1.55
N GLU A 179 18.23 3.79 1.95
CA GLU A 179 18.08 5.20 1.69
C GLU A 179 17.02 5.58 0.65
N THR A 180 15.84 6.02 1.12
CA THR A 180 14.94 6.81 0.28
C THR A 180 15.74 8.01 -0.25
N PRO A 181 16.03 8.15 -1.56
CA PRO A 181 16.44 9.44 -2.06
C PRO A 181 15.30 10.39 -1.71
N ALA A 182 15.63 11.51 -1.06
CA ALA A 182 14.66 12.51 -0.63
C ALA A 182 13.61 12.70 -1.73
N PRO A 183 12.30 12.62 -1.41
CA PRO A 183 11.25 12.61 -2.41
C PRO A 183 11.48 13.78 -3.36
N ALA A 184 11.63 13.46 -4.65
CA ALA A 184 11.70 14.48 -5.68
C ALA A 184 10.52 15.44 -5.46
N PRO A 185 10.75 16.76 -5.44
CA PRO A 185 9.70 17.73 -5.14
C PRO A 185 8.50 17.40 -6.00
N GLN A 186 7.37 17.11 -5.35
CA GLN A 186 6.10 16.88 -6.05
C GLN A 186 5.93 18.02 -7.05
N PRO A 187 5.49 17.76 -8.29
CA PRO A 187 5.15 18.83 -9.20
C PRO A 187 4.19 19.75 -8.46
N GLU A 188 4.62 20.99 -8.22
CA GLU A 188 3.77 22.00 -7.60
C GLU A 188 2.45 21.96 -8.34
N LYS A 189 1.36 21.66 -7.62
CA LYS A 189 0.01 21.85 -8.16
C LYS A 189 0.04 23.22 -8.84
N PRO A 190 -0.26 23.31 -10.15
CA PRO A 190 -0.28 24.60 -10.82
C PRO A 190 -1.09 25.53 -9.95
N ALA A 191 -0.50 26.67 -9.57
CA ALA A 191 -1.20 27.66 -8.78
C ALA A 191 -2.59 27.84 -9.39
N PRO A 192 -3.67 27.81 -8.59
CA PRO A 192 -5.02 27.94 -9.10
C PRO A 192 -5.03 29.11 -10.07
N ALA A 193 -5.46 28.84 -11.32
CA ALA A 193 -5.47 29.83 -12.37
C ALA A 193 -6.04 31.14 -11.80
N PRO A 194 -5.35 32.28 -11.98
CA PRO A 194 -5.75 33.53 -11.38
C PRO A 194 -7.22 33.74 -11.69
N LYS A 195 -8.01 33.94 -10.63
CA LYS A 195 -9.41 34.32 -10.75
C LYS A 195 -9.47 35.44 -11.79
N PRO A 196 -10.32 35.36 -12.82
CA PRO A 196 -10.40 36.39 -13.84
C PRO A 196 -10.44 37.73 -13.14
N GLU A 197 -9.44 38.57 -13.38
CA GLU A 197 -9.45 39.93 -12.88
C GLU A 197 -10.77 40.51 -13.38
N GLN A 198 -11.63 40.87 -12.42
CA GLN A 198 -12.80 41.65 -12.73
C GLN A 198 -12.27 42.84 -13.53
N PRO A 199 -12.77 43.08 -14.76
CA PRO A 199 -12.26 44.15 -15.59
C PRO A 199 -12.27 45.42 -14.76
N ALA A 200 -11.15 46.14 -14.79
CA ALA A 200 -11.00 47.38 -14.03
C ALA A 200 -12.27 48.21 -14.22
N PRO A 201 -12.89 48.72 -13.14
CA PRO A 201 -14.07 49.56 -13.26
C PRO A 201 -13.76 50.66 -14.28
N ALA A 202 -14.65 50.80 -15.27
CA ALA A 202 -14.47 51.72 -16.37
C ALA A 202 -14.01 53.10 -15.85
N PRO A 203 -13.05 53.75 -16.53
CA PRO A 203 -12.54 55.04 -16.09
C PRO A 203 -13.71 55.97 -15.83
N LYS A 204 -13.72 56.53 -14.61
CA LYS A 204 -14.72 57.50 -14.20
C LYS A 204 -14.73 58.60 -15.27
N PRO A 205 -15.90 59.00 -15.79
CA PRO A 205 -15.97 60.05 -16.79
C PRO A 205 -15.14 61.24 -16.31
N GLU A 206 -14.20 61.70 -17.13
CA GLU A 206 -13.51 62.95 -16.89
C GLU A 206 -14.59 64.00 -16.62
N GLN A 207 -14.54 64.61 -15.43
CA GLN A 207 -15.40 65.75 -15.16
C GLN A 207 -15.11 66.78 -16.26
N PRO A 208 -16.14 67.31 -16.94
CA PRO A 208 -15.94 68.40 -17.87
C PRO A 208 -15.20 69.51 -17.11
N THR A 209 -14.20 70.10 -17.77
CA THR A 209 -13.48 71.25 -17.27
C THR A 209 -14.49 72.27 -16.72
N PRO A 210 -14.32 72.75 -15.47
CA PRO A 210 -15.26 73.68 -14.88
C PRO A 210 -15.38 74.90 -15.79
N ALA A 211 -16.61 75.20 -16.20
CA ALA A 211 -16.93 76.36 -17.00
C ALA A 211 -16.38 77.64 -16.33
N PRO A 212 -15.85 78.60 -17.10
CA PRO A 212 -15.30 79.83 -16.56
C PRO A 212 -16.32 80.52 -15.67
N LYS A 213 -15.86 80.91 -14.48
CA LYS A 213 -16.66 81.54 -13.43
C LYS A 213 -17.36 82.79 -14.00
N PRO A 214 -18.68 82.93 -13.85
CA PRO A 214 -19.37 84.16 -14.21
C PRO A 214 -18.77 85.32 -13.41
N GLU A 215 -18.37 86.39 -14.10
CA GLU A 215 -18.01 87.65 -13.46
C GLU A 215 -19.22 88.14 -12.67
N GLN A 216 -19.05 88.29 -11.36
CA GLN A 216 -20.08 88.87 -10.52
C GLN A 216 -20.27 90.34 -10.93
N PRO A 217 -21.50 90.78 -11.21
CA PRO A 217 -21.76 92.20 -11.35
C PRO A 217 -21.48 92.88 -10.01
N THR A 218 -20.82 94.02 -10.09
CA THR A 218 -20.51 94.88 -8.94
C THR A 218 -21.77 95.18 -8.13
N PRO A 219 -21.77 94.96 -6.80
CA PRO A 219 -22.94 95.23 -5.98
C PRO A 219 -23.26 96.73 -5.97
N ALA A 220 -24.47 97.07 -6.39
CA ALA A 220 -25.03 98.40 -6.25
C ALA A 220 -25.16 98.77 -4.74
N PRO A 221 -24.94 100.04 -4.37
CA PRO A 221 -24.96 100.46 -2.97
C PRO A 221 -26.37 100.35 -2.39
N LYS A 222 -26.50 99.63 -1.27
CA LYS A 222 -27.75 99.57 -0.50
C LYS A 222 -27.91 100.83 0.36
N PRO A 223 -29.03 101.57 0.24
CA PRO A 223 -29.39 102.61 1.18
C PRO A 223 -29.86 101.98 2.50
N GLY A 224 -29.30 102.47 3.61
CA GLY A 224 -30.04 103.08 4.70
C GLY A 224 -31.24 102.37 5.34
N TRP A 225 -31.03 102.06 6.63
CA TRP A 225 -31.91 102.39 7.76
C TRP A 225 -33.15 101.54 8.05
N LYS A 226 -33.28 101.29 9.36
CA LYS A 226 -34.51 101.13 10.17
C LYS A 226 -35.22 99.80 9.98
N GLN A 227 -35.83 99.19 10.98
CA GLN A 227 -36.00 99.36 12.43
C GLN A 227 -36.76 98.06 12.80
N GLU A 228 -36.64 97.52 14.02
CA GLU A 228 -37.82 97.40 14.90
C GLU A 228 -38.79 96.26 14.50
N ASN A 229 -39.15 95.28 15.32
CA ASN A 229 -39.42 95.31 16.75
C ASN A 229 -39.44 93.88 17.30
N GLY A 230 -39.20 93.77 18.61
CA GLY A 230 -39.79 92.72 19.41
C GLY A 230 -41.21 93.12 19.86
N MET A 231 -41.91 92.12 20.37
CA MET A 231 -43.28 92.09 20.93
C MET A 231 -44.42 91.98 19.92
#